data_AF-A0A8H7QTK7-F1
#
_entry.id   AF-A0A8H7QTK7-F1
#
_cell.length_a   1.000
_cell.length_b   1.000
_cell.length_c   1.000
_cell.angle_alpha   90.00
_cell.angle_beta   90.00
_cell.angle_gamma   90.00
#
_symmetry.space_group_name_H-M   'P 1'
#
loop_
_entity.id
_entity.type
_entity.pdbx_description
1 polymer ?
#
loop_
_entity_poly.entity_id
_entity_poly.type
_entity_poly.pdbx_seq_one_letter_code
_entity_poly.pdbx_strand_id
1 'polypeptide(L)'
;MQTTRLFAPATGLFKGLAITQTQTAVIGQRFFSNSFQIRNEDTTKTPEAVEAAGEELIEEEETEPVKLSRRRRRFHEWANGNGSKYSRPAKGTTNYLGTSNPFPNNPLFQPRAPLSDARRQEIYDAFIADPEQWSVRKLATKFGVSLKRIEAILTLKASEKEMEMNGVALQKKFNKGMEQLMGVDQAMESLKEPLIDIFPAVGKPKFKTLKEDASFSPKNAADVLGRIPFKDLERRVIESEQAEFTLPTSSATLESSTENNNKTTKRSKFVIVDTSS
;
A
#
# COMPACT_ATOMS: atom_id res chain seq x y z
N MET A 1 23.39 30.30 67.14
CA MET A 1 23.96 31.61 66.75
C MET A 1 23.21 32.10 65.53
N GLN A 2 22.48 33.20 65.68
CA GLN A 2 21.71 33.85 64.62
C GLN A 2 22.61 34.86 63.92
N THR A 3 22.62 34.88 62.59
CA THR A 3 23.13 36.02 61.80
C THR A 3 22.23 36.25 60.60
N THR A 4 21.46 37.33 60.70
CA THR A 4 20.72 38.03 59.64
C THR A 4 21.67 38.82 58.73
N ARG A 5 21.33 38.96 57.44
CA ARG A 5 21.55 40.10 56.50
C ARG A 5 21.34 39.60 55.06
N LEU A 6 20.87 40.32 54.05
CA LEU A 6 20.11 41.56 53.81
C LEU A 6 19.84 41.53 52.28
N PHE A 7 18.71 42.08 51.85
CA PHE A 7 18.28 42.22 50.45
C PHE A 7 19.16 43.17 49.61
N ALA A 8 19.27 42.92 48.31
CA ALA A 8 19.23 43.95 47.24
C ALA A 8 18.89 43.33 45.87
N PRO A 9 17.96 43.91 45.08
CA PRO A 9 17.59 43.44 43.74
C PRO A 9 18.37 44.17 42.65
N ALA A 10 18.83 43.43 41.63
CA ALA A 10 19.42 44.01 40.42
C ALA A 10 18.36 44.09 39.30
N THR A 11 17.95 45.32 38.98
CA THR A 11 17.22 45.67 37.77
C THR A 11 18.18 45.71 36.57
N GLY A 12 17.90 44.93 35.52
CA GLY A 12 18.64 44.90 34.27
C GLY A 12 17.71 45.06 33.06
N LEU A 13 17.88 46.16 32.34
CA LEU A 13 17.16 46.61 31.15
C LEU A 13 17.39 45.72 29.90
N PHE A 14 16.29 45.53 29.16
CA PHE A 14 16.15 45.49 27.69
C PHE A 14 17.28 44.96 26.80
N LYS A 15 16.94 43.98 25.96
CA LYS A 15 16.99 44.11 24.49
C LYS A 15 16.20 42.98 23.81
N GLY A 16 15.09 43.35 23.18
CA GLY A 16 14.35 42.47 22.30
C GLY A 16 15.12 42.23 21.01
N LEU A 17 15.23 40.96 20.61
CA LEU A 17 15.65 40.56 19.28
C LEU A 17 14.40 40.23 18.48
N ALA A 18 14.04 41.14 17.58
CA ALA A 18 13.07 40.88 16.52
C ALA A 18 13.69 39.89 15.53
N ILE A 19 13.08 38.71 15.40
CA ILE A 19 13.43 37.71 14.39
C ILE A 19 12.71 38.10 13.10
N THR A 20 13.43 38.72 12.17
CA THR A 20 12.97 38.96 10.81
C THR A 20 13.05 37.66 10.01
N GLN A 21 11.90 37.16 9.54
CA GLN A 21 11.81 36.09 8.55
C GLN A 21 12.43 36.53 7.22
N THR A 22 13.53 35.91 6.83
CA THR A 22 14.03 35.95 5.46
C THR A 22 13.47 34.74 4.70
N GLN A 23 12.47 34.95 3.86
CA GLN A 23 12.05 33.97 2.87
C GLN A 23 13.07 33.93 1.73
N THR A 24 13.89 32.89 1.67
CA THR A 24 14.67 32.57 0.47
C THR A 24 13.86 31.62 -0.40
N ALA A 25 13.24 32.17 -1.45
CA ALA A 25 12.64 31.40 -2.52
C ALA A 25 13.73 30.71 -3.34
N VAL A 26 13.87 29.39 -3.22
CA VAL A 26 14.75 28.59 -4.07
C VAL A 26 13.92 28.03 -5.22
N ILE A 27 14.02 28.71 -6.36
CA ILE A 27 13.50 28.27 -7.65
C ILE A 27 14.38 27.09 -8.12
N GLY A 28 13.93 25.87 -7.85
CA GLY A 28 14.56 24.65 -8.35
C GLY A 28 14.16 24.40 -9.80
N GLN A 29 14.98 24.84 -10.76
CA GLN A 29 14.85 24.37 -12.14
C GLN A 29 15.30 22.91 -12.23
N ARG A 30 14.35 22.01 -12.50
CA ARG A 30 14.60 20.60 -12.78
C ARG A 30 15.12 20.48 -14.22
N PHE A 31 16.43 20.32 -14.38
CA PHE A 31 16.99 19.87 -15.65
C PHE A 31 16.79 18.35 -15.76
N PHE A 32 15.76 17.93 -16.49
CA PHE A 32 15.66 16.56 -17.00
C PHE A 32 16.49 16.47 -18.28
N SER A 33 17.67 15.86 -18.23
CA SER A 33 18.41 15.50 -19.45
C SER A 33 17.92 14.13 -19.94
N ASN A 34 16.98 14.13 -20.88
CA ASN A 34 16.65 12.93 -21.64
C ASN A 34 17.65 12.80 -22.80
N SER A 35 18.65 11.93 -22.67
CA SER A 35 19.47 11.52 -23.81
C SER A 35 18.71 10.47 -24.63
N PHE A 36 17.92 10.93 -25.59
CA PHE A 36 17.37 10.09 -26.65
C PHE A 36 18.52 9.79 -27.64
N GLN A 37 19.06 8.58 -27.62
CA GLN A 37 19.93 8.10 -28.70
C GLN A 37 19.03 7.72 -29.88
N ILE A 38 19.06 8.54 -30.92
CA ILE A 38 18.51 8.22 -32.23
C ILE A 38 19.33 7.04 -32.78
N ARG A 39 18.67 5.88 -32.96
CA ARG A 39 19.19 4.80 -33.79
C ARG A 39 19.00 5.22 -35.24
N ASN A 40 20.09 5.38 -35.99
CA ASN A 40 20.02 5.47 -37.44
C ASN A 40 19.65 4.07 -37.96
N GLU A 41 18.49 3.96 -38.59
CA GLU A 41 18.08 2.79 -39.36
C GLU A 41 18.38 3.08 -40.83
N ASP A 42 19.47 2.52 -41.35
CA ASP A 42 19.75 2.54 -42.78
C ASP A 42 18.98 1.40 -43.46
N THR A 43 18.18 1.77 -44.46
CA THR A 43 17.31 0.91 -45.25
C THR A 43 18.13 -0.03 -46.15
N THR A 44 18.02 -1.34 -45.94
CA THR A 44 18.49 -2.37 -46.87
C THR A 44 17.67 -2.38 -48.17
N LYS A 45 18.31 -2.06 -49.29
CA LYS A 45 17.88 -2.45 -50.64
C LYS A 45 18.56 -3.78 -51.02
N THR A 46 17.78 -4.67 -51.62
CA THR A 46 18.11 -6.00 -52.13
C THR A 46 19.22 -5.96 -53.21
N PRO A 47 20.08 -7.00 -53.34
CA PRO A 47 21.32 -6.94 -54.12
C PRO A 47 21.20 -7.40 -55.57
N GLU A 48 21.98 -6.80 -56.46
CA GLU A 48 22.36 -7.31 -57.78
C GLU A 48 23.90 -7.36 -57.84
N ALA A 49 24.42 -8.46 -58.39
CA ALA A 49 25.81 -8.86 -58.35
C ALA A 49 26.74 -8.00 -59.21
N VAL A 50 28.04 -7.96 -58.87
CA VAL A 50 29.19 -8.31 -59.73
C VAL A 50 30.51 -8.12 -58.94
N GLU A 51 31.43 -9.03 -59.21
CA GLU A 51 32.74 -9.32 -58.59
C GLU A 51 33.74 -8.16 -58.51
N ALA A 52 34.63 -8.21 -57.50
CA ALA A 52 36.09 -8.41 -57.67
C ALA A 52 36.94 -7.71 -56.59
N ALA A 53 37.86 -8.50 -56.03
CA ALA A 53 39.20 -8.14 -55.56
C ALA A 53 39.37 -7.04 -54.48
N GLY A 54 39.82 -7.47 -53.29
CA GLY A 54 40.43 -6.62 -52.28
C GLY A 54 40.35 -7.24 -50.89
N GLU A 55 41.32 -8.09 -50.54
CA GLU A 55 41.62 -8.40 -49.13
C GLU A 55 42.14 -7.12 -48.47
N GLU A 56 41.23 -6.26 -47.99
CA GLU A 56 41.57 -5.24 -47.02
C GLU A 56 41.43 -5.84 -45.63
N LEU A 57 42.59 -5.99 -44.97
CA LEU A 57 42.71 -6.12 -43.53
C LEU A 57 41.85 -5.03 -42.88
N ILE A 58 40.74 -5.44 -42.28
CA ILE A 58 40.00 -4.61 -41.33
C ILE A 58 40.94 -4.46 -40.13
N GLU A 59 41.72 -3.38 -40.11
CA GLU A 59 42.37 -2.90 -38.90
C GLU A 59 41.25 -2.68 -37.87
N GLU A 60 41.22 -3.55 -36.85
CA GLU A 60 40.42 -3.33 -35.66
C GLU A 60 40.90 -2.02 -35.05
N GLU A 61 40.24 -0.92 -35.40
CA GLU A 61 40.39 0.36 -34.71
C GLU A 61 40.11 0.07 -33.23
N GLU A 62 41.17 -0.01 -32.42
CA GLU A 62 41.09 -0.14 -30.98
C GLU A 62 40.39 1.11 -30.43
N THR A 63 39.06 1.09 -30.45
CA THR A 63 38.23 2.15 -29.87
C THR A 63 38.63 2.29 -28.41
N GLU A 64 39.35 3.36 -28.07
CA GLU A 64 39.82 3.57 -26.71
C GLU A 64 38.64 3.42 -25.74
N PRO A 65 38.78 2.62 -24.66
CA PRO A 65 37.67 2.35 -23.78
C PRO A 65 37.17 3.67 -23.20
N VAL A 66 35.93 4.03 -23.54
CA VAL A 66 35.25 5.24 -23.07
C VAL A 66 35.48 5.36 -21.56
N LYS A 67 36.26 6.37 -21.16
CA LYS A 67 36.73 6.55 -19.78
C LYS A 67 35.52 6.75 -18.87
N LEU A 68 35.07 5.65 -18.24
CA LEU A 68 33.92 5.67 -17.35
C LEU A 68 34.18 6.61 -16.17
N SER A 69 33.16 7.40 -15.79
CA SER A 69 33.25 8.26 -14.62
C SER A 69 33.54 7.43 -13.36
N ARG A 70 34.21 8.05 -12.37
CA ARG A 70 34.52 7.38 -11.09
C ARG A 70 33.28 6.78 -10.43
N ARG A 71 32.13 7.45 -10.49
CA ARG A 71 30.85 6.96 -9.96
C ARG A 71 30.37 5.72 -10.72
N ARG A 72 30.46 5.72 -12.05
CA ARG A 72 30.07 4.57 -12.88
C ARG A 72 30.98 3.36 -12.63
N ARG A 73 32.29 3.57 -12.44
CA ARG A 73 33.21 2.50 -12.04
C ARG A 73 32.83 1.88 -10.69
N ARG A 74 32.60 2.71 -9.66
CA ARG A 74 32.15 2.25 -8.34
C ARG A 74 30.81 1.50 -8.39
N PHE A 75 29.88 1.95 -9.24
CA PHE A 75 28.63 1.25 -9.48
C PHE A 75 28.86 -0.14 -10.08
N HIS A 76 29.70 -0.27 -11.11
CA HIS A 76 30.01 -1.58 -11.71
C HIS A 76 30.76 -2.50 -10.74
N GLU A 77 31.69 -1.96 -9.93
CA GLU A 77 32.34 -2.71 -8.84
C GLU A 77 31.29 -3.29 -7.87
N TRP A 78 30.31 -2.50 -7.46
CA TRP A 78 29.23 -2.97 -6.59
C TRP A 78 28.30 -3.96 -7.28
N ALA A 79 27.85 -3.65 -8.51
CA ALA A 79 26.91 -4.48 -9.27
C ALA A 79 27.48 -5.87 -9.57
N ASN A 80 28.78 -5.95 -9.87
CA ASN A 80 29.47 -7.22 -10.10
C ASN A 80 29.86 -7.94 -8.80
N GLY A 81 30.11 -7.18 -7.72
CA GLY A 81 30.38 -7.70 -6.38
C GLY A 81 29.10 -8.01 -5.60
N ASN A 82 28.85 -7.26 -4.52
CA ASN A 82 27.73 -7.48 -3.60
C ASN A 82 26.34 -7.35 -4.24
N GLY A 83 26.20 -6.59 -5.33
CA GLY A 83 24.97 -6.36 -6.06
C GLY A 83 24.56 -7.52 -6.97
N SER A 84 25.47 -8.44 -7.28
CA SER A 84 25.23 -9.55 -8.22
C SER A 84 24.07 -10.45 -7.77
N LYS A 85 23.90 -10.63 -6.46
CA LYS A 85 22.78 -11.38 -5.85
C LYS A 85 21.40 -10.79 -6.15
N TYR A 86 21.33 -9.51 -6.51
CA TYR A 86 20.08 -8.82 -6.86
C TYR A 86 19.81 -8.80 -8.37
N SER A 87 20.72 -9.33 -9.19
CA SER A 87 20.53 -9.39 -10.65
C SER A 87 19.36 -10.27 -11.05
N ARG A 88 19.05 -11.30 -10.26
CA ARG A 88 17.90 -12.19 -10.45
C ARG A 88 17.08 -12.28 -9.17
N PRO A 89 15.74 -12.41 -9.27
CA PRO A 89 14.90 -12.58 -8.10
C PRO A 89 15.20 -13.92 -7.41
N ALA A 90 15.16 -13.93 -6.08
CA ALA A 90 15.16 -15.18 -5.32
C ALA A 90 13.80 -15.87 -5.52
N LYS A 91 13.82 -17.19 -5.68
CA LYS A 91 12.60 -17.98 -5.85
C LYS A 91 12.02 -18.32 -4.48
N GLY A 92 10.74 -18.04 -4.28
CA GLY A 92 10.00 -18.42 -3.06
C GLY A 92 10.31 -17.55 -1.84
N THR A 93 11.16 -16.53 -1.96
CA THR A 93 11.50 -15.60 -0.87
C THR A 93 11.73 -14.20 -1.42
N THR A 94 11.53 -13.19 -0.57
CA THR A 94 11.78 -11.80 -0.93
C THR A 94 13.27 -11.48 -0.91
N ASN A 95 13.84 -11.08 -2.05
CA ASN A 95 15.26 -10.70 -2.16
C ASN A 95 15.47 -9.21 -1.85
N TYR A 96 15.34 -8.84 -0.59
CA TYR A 96 15.46 -7.44 -0.14
C TYR A 96 16.92 -7.00 0.06
N LEU A 97 17.14 -5.67 0.07
CA LEU A 97 18.46 -5.08 0.34
C LEU A 97 18.92 -5.37 1.78
N GLY A 98 18.01 -5.27 2.75
CA GLY A 98 18.23 -5.73 4.12
C GLY A 98 17.93 -7.23 4.29
N THR A 99 18.25 -7.79 5.45
CA THR A 99 18.03 -9.21 5.76
C THR A 99 16.55 -9.62 5.64
N SER A 100 15.66 -8.80 6.19
CA SER A 100 14.21 -9.03 6.20
C SER A 100 13.38 -7.84 5.69
N ASN A 101 14.02 -6.69 5.47
CA ASN A 101 13.33 -5.43 5.18
C ASN A 101 13.82 -4.86 3.84
N PRO A 102 12.91 -4.32 3.01
CA PRO A 102 13.27 -3.76 1.71
C PRO A 102 14.13 -2.49 1.84
N PHE A 103 13.92 -1.72 2.91
CA PHE A 103 14.63 -0.47 3.14
C PHE A 103 15.54 -0.61 4.38
N PRO A 104 16.87 -0.59 4.22
CA PRO A 104 17.78 -0.74 5.36
C PRO A 104 17.66 0.41 6.37
N ASN A 105 17.27 1.60 5.92
CA ASN A 105 17.13 2.78 6.76
C ASN A 105 15.75 2.89 7.45
N ASN A 106 14.81 2.00 7.15
CA ASN A 106 13.47 2.01 7.76
C ASN A 106 13.14 0.63 8.34
N PRO A 107 13.45 0.38 9.62
CA PRO A 107 13.16 -0.91 10.26
C PRO A 107 11.65 -1.14 10.49
N LEU A 108 10.84 -0.08 10.54
CA LEU A 108 9.39 -0.17 10.81
C LEU A 108 8.61 -0.73 9.63
N PHE A 109 9.12 -0.58 8.40
CA PHE A 109 8.46 -1.09 7.21
C PHE A 109 8.87 -2.55 6.96
N GLN A 110 8.03 -3.46 7.45
CA GLN A 110 8.16 -4.91 7.29
C GLN A 110 6.98 -5.43 6.47
N PRO A 111 7.14 -5.58 5.14
CA PRO A 111 6.05 -6.07 4.30
C PRO A 111 5.72 -7.52 4.66
N ARG A 112 4.43 -7.80 4.87
CA ARG A 112 3.92 -9.16 5.02
C ARG A 112 3.66 -9.75 3.62
N ALA A 113 3.81 -11.06 3.48
CA ALA A 113 3.48 -11.72 2.23
C ALA A 113 1.97 -11.58 1.90
N PRO A 114 1.59 -11.44 0.62
CA PRO A 114 0.19 -11.41 0.23
C PRO A 114 -0.46 -12.80 0.37
N LEU A 115 -1.79 -12.86 0.30
CA LEU A 115 -2.53 -14.13 0.21
C LEU A 115 -2.33 -14.78 -1.17
N SER A 116 -2.24 -16.11 -1.21
CA SER A 116 -2.15 -16.86 -2.46
C SER A 116 -3.47 -16.82 -3.23
N ASP A 117 -3.39 -16.93 -4.55
CA ASP A 117 -4.55 -16.96 -5.41
C ASP A 117 -5.44 -18.17 -5.12
N ALA A 118 -4.82 -19.32 -4.85
CA ALA A 118 -5.53 -20.52 -4.40
C ALA A 118 -6.36 -20.24 -3.14
N ARG A 119 -5.78 -19.55 -2.15
CA ARG A 119 -6.51 -19.21 -0.91
C ARG A 119 -7.61 -18.19 -1.15
N ARG A 120 -7.39 -17.20 -2.02
CA ARG A 120 -8.44 -16.26 -2.45
C ARG A 120 -9.60 -16.99 -3.14
N GLN A 121 -9.28 -17.98 -3.98
CA GLN A 121 -10.27 -18.81 -4.66
C GLN A 121 -11.08 -19.63 -3.65
N GLU A 122 -10.43 -20.28 -2.67
CA GLU A 122 -11.10 -21.02 -1.59
C GLU A 122 -12.09 -20.14 -0.79
N ILE A 123 -11.72 -18.88 -0.51
CA ILE A 123 -12.61 -17.93 0.18
C ILE A 123 -13.84 -17.64 -0.67
N TYR A 124 -13.65 -17.41 -1.96
CA TYR A 124 -14.73 -17.10 -2.91
C TYR A 124 -15.66 -18.30 -3.11
N ASP A 125 -15.10 -19.49 -3.31
CA ASP A 125 -15.87 -20.72 -3.53
C ASP A 125 -16.70 -21.08 -2.28
N ALA A 126 -16.14 -20.89 -1.07
CA ALA A 126 -16.87 -21.08 0.18
C ALA A 126 -18.04 -20.09 0.32
N PHE A 127 -17.85 -18.83 -0.07
CA PHE A 127 -18.91 -17.82 -0.03
C PHE A 127 -20.04 -18.13 -1.03
N ILE A 128 -19.68 -18.55 -2.25
CA ILE A 128 -20.68 -18.91 -3.29
C ILE A 128 -21.47 -20.15 -2.90
N ALA A 129 -20.83 -21.15 -2.29
CA ALA A 129 -21.49 -22.39 -1.91
C ALA A 129 -22.67 -22.14 -0.96
N ASP A 130 -22.45 -21.38 0.12
CA ASP A 130 -23.49 -21.07 1.11
C ASP A 130 -23.28 -19.64 1.69
N PRO A 131 -23.86 -18.58 1.09
CA PRO A 131 -23.65 -17.20 1.54
C PRO A 131 -24.12 -16.92 2.98
N GLU A 132 -25.20 -17.57 3.42
CA GLU A 132 -25.73 -17.40 4.78
C GLU A 132 -24.83 -18.05 5.83
N GLN A 133 -24.33 -19.25 5.53
CA GLN A 133 -23.48 -20.01 6.44
C GLN A 133 -22.05 -19.51 6.46
N TRP A 134 -21.55 -19.00 5.34
CA TRP A 134 -20.22 -18.44 5.16
C TRP A 134 -20.26 -16.91 5.03
N SER A 135 -20.80 -16.25 6.06
CA SER A 135 -20.74 -14.79 6.15
C SER A 135 -19.30 -14.26 6.17
N VAL A 136 -19.12 -13.00 5.75
CA VAL A 136 -17.82 -12.31 5.73
C VAL A 136 -17.10 -12.43 7.07
N ARG A 137 -17.84 -12.29 8.18
CA ARG A 137 -17.29 -12.43 9.54
C ARG A 137 -16.75 -13.83 9.81
N LYS A 138 -17.50 -14.87 9.43
CA LYS A 138 -17.08 -16.25 9.67
C LYS A 138 -15.87 -16.60 8.83
N LEU A 139 -15.84 -16.16 7.57
CA LEU A 139 -14.66 -16.27 6.72
C LEU A 139 -13.46 -15.53 7.35
N ALA A 140 -13.65 -14.31 7.86
CA ALA A 140 -12.59 -13.54 8.52
C ALA A 140 -11.98 -14.30 9.70
N THR A 141 -12.85 -14.82 10.58
CA THR A 141 -12.41 -15.61 11.74
C THR A 141 -11.71 -16.92 11.35
N LYS A 142 -12.19 -17.62 10.32
CA LYS A 142 -11.64 -18.91 9.87
C LYS A 142 -10.28 -18.74 9.19
N PHE A 143 -10.16 -17.72 8.34
CA PHE A 143 -8.98 -17.49 7.53
C PHE A 143 -7.95 -16.57 8.21
N GLY A 144 -8.32 -15.87 9.29
CA GLY A 144 -7.44 -14.96 10.03
C GLY A 144 -7.18 -13.64 9.29
N VAL A 145 -8.15 -13.22 8.46
CA VAL A 145 -8.10 -12.09 7.54
C VAL A 145 -9.10 -11.02 8.00
N SER A 146 -8.83 -9.74 7.75
CA SER A 146 -9.70 -8.62 8.15
C SER A 146 -10.97 -8.60 7.32
N LEU A 147 -12.05 -8.04 7.88
CA LEU A 147 -13.36 -7.98 7.23
C LEU A 147 -13.25 -7.27 5.87
N LYS A 148 -12.71 -6.05 5.87
CA LYS A 148 -12.49 -5.26 4.65
C LYS A 148 -11.63 -5.96 3.60
N ARG A 149 -10.63 -6.76 4.02
CA ARG A 149 -9.83 -7.53 3.06
C ARG A 149 -10.63 -8.67 2.43
N ILE A 150 -11.50 -9.35 3.18
CA ILE A 150 -12.36 -10.39 2.62
C ILE A 150 -13.37 -9.79 1.64
N GLU A 151 -14.01 -8.67 1.99
CA GLU A 151 -14.91 -7.94 1.09
C GLU A 151 -14.19 -7.62 -0.23
N ALA A 152 -12.95 -7.10 -0.16
CA ALA A 152 -12.12 -6.83 -1.33
C ALA A 152 -11.78 -8.10 -2.13
N ILE A 153 -11.48 -9.22 -1.47
CA ILE A 153 -11.21 -10.49 -2.16
C ILE A 153 -12.45 -10.97 -2.92
N LEU A 154 -13.62 -10.95 -2.27
CA LEU A 154 -14.88 -11.38 -2.88
C LEU A 154 -15.26 -10.51 -4.07
N THR A 155 -15.15 -9.19 -3.95
CA THR A 155 -15.42 -8.24 -5.04
C THR A 155 -14.45 -8.40 -6.21
N LEU A 156 -13.15 -8.51 -5.94
CA LEU A 156 -12.15 -8.70 -6.99
C LEU A 156 -12.30 -10.06 -7.70
N LYS A 157 -12.62 -11.14 -6.97
CA LYS A 157 -12.89 -12.46 -7.57
C LYS A 157 -14.17 -12.48 -8.40
N ALA A 158 -15.21 -11.78 -7.95
CA ALA A 158 -16.41 -11.59 -8.77
C ALA A 158 -16.09 -10.86 -10.08
N SER A 159 -15.30 -9.78 -10.02
CA SER A 159 -14.85 -9.06 -11.23
C SER A 159 -13.94 -9.89 -12.13
N GLU A 160 -13.10 -10.75 -11.56
CA GLU A 160 -12.27 -11.70 -12.32
C GLU A 160 -13.14 -12.67 -13.11
N LYS A 161 -14.19 -13.21 -12.50
CA LYS A 161 -15.15 -14.12 -13.17
C LYS A 161 -15.95 -13.41 -14.26
N GLU A 162 -16.35 -12.17 -14.02
CA GLU A 162 -17.01 -11.35 -15.03
C GLU A 162 -16.09 -11.10 -16.23
N MET A 163 -14.81 -10.80 -16.01
CA MET A 163 -13.82 -10.67 -17.09
C MET A 163 -13.61 -11.98 -17.86
N GLU A 164 -13.56 -13.12 -17.18
CA GLU A 164 -13.50 -14.44 -17.83
C GLU A 164 -14.75 -14.66 -18.72
N MET A 165 -15.94 -14.31 -18.22
CA MET A 165 -17.20 -14.40 -18.98
C MET A 165 -17.23 -13.46 -20.18
N ASN A 166 -16.66 -12.26 -20.05
CA ASN A 166 -16.50 -11.29 -21.12
C ASN A 166 -15.40 -11.66 -22.13
N GLY A 167 -14.72 -12.80 -21.94
CA GLY A 167 -13.70 -13.31 -22.85
C GLY A 167 -12.33 -12.62 -22.74
N VAL A 168 -12.08 -11.87 -21.67
CA VAL A 168 -10.79 -11.21 -21.44
C VAL A 168 -9.76 -12.24 -20.96
N ALA A 169 -8.62 -12.31 -21.66
CA ALA A 169 -7.55 -13.24 -21.31
C ALA A 169 -6.79 -12.80 -20.03
N LEU A 170 -6.95 -13.56 -18.95
CA LEU A 170 -6.30 -13.27 -17.66
C LEU A 170 -4.81 -13.65 -17.63
N GLN A 171 -3.99 -12.79 -17.02
CA GLN A 171 -2.54 -12.97 -16.90
C GLN A 171 -2.13 -13.90 -15.74
N LYS A 172 -2.61 -15.15 -15.72
CA LYS A 172 -2.37 -16.11 -14.63
C LYS A 172 -0.89 -16.44 -14.39
N LYS A 173 -0.08 -16.47 -15.45
CA LYS A 173 1.37 -16.74 -15.36
C LYS A 173 2.11 -15.62 -14.62
N PHE A 174 1.72 -14.37 -14.85
CA PHE A 174 2.31 -13.22 -14.17
C PHE A 174 1.99 -13.26 -12.67
N ASN A 175 0.74 -13.53 -12.31
CA ASN A 175 0.32 -13.67 -10.91
C ASN A 175 1.14 -14.76 -10.20
N LYS A 176 1.29 -15.94 -10.81
CA LYS A 176 2.11 -17.02 -10.25
C LYS A 176 3.58 -16.62 -10.06
N GLY A 177 4.13 -15.86 -11.01
CA GLY A 177 5.48 -15.30 -10.88
C GLY A 177 5.59 -14.34 -9.70
N MET A 178 4.63 -13.43 -9.53
CA MET A 178 4.60 -12.48 -8.42
C MET A 178 4.48 -13.17 -7.07
N GLU A 179 3.64 -14.19 -6.94
CA GLU A 179 3.53 -14.99 -5.71
C GLU A 179 4.85 -15.67 -5.35
N GLN A 180 5.57 -16.18 -6.35
CA GLN A 180 6.89 -16.75 -6.15
C GLN A 180 7.92 -15.72 -5.68
N LEU A 181 7.87 -14.49 -6.18
CA LEU A 181 8.76 -13.39 -5.76
C LEU A 181 8.47 -12.92 -4.33
N MET A 182 7.22 -13.01 -3.90
CA MET A 182 6.77 -12.58 -2.58
C MET A 182 6.79 -13.68 -1.51
N GLY A 183 7.10 -14.93 -1.90
CA GLY A 183 7.27 -16.06 -0.98
C GLY A 183 5.98 -16.48 -0.26
N VAL A 184 4.85 -16.44 -0.96
CA VAL A 184 3.53 -16.67 -0.36
C VAL A 184 3.39 -18.06 0.30
N ASP A 185 3.94 -19.10 -0.33
CA ASP A 185 3.81 -20.49 0.14
C ASP A 185 4.50 -20.75 1.50
N GLN A 186 5.52 -19.98 1.83
CA GLN A 186 6.29 -20.13 3.07
C GLN A 186 5.67 -19.36 4.25
N ALA A 187 4.79 -18.40 3.96
CA ALA A 187 4.31 -17.42 4.93
C ALA A 187 2.98 -17.79 5.61
N MET A 188 2.45 -18.99 5.37
CA MET A 188 1.07 -19.37 5.74
C MET A 188 0.73 -19.18 7.23
N GLU A 189 1.68 -19.41 8.13
CA GLU A 189 1.44 -19.27 9.58
C GLU A 189 1.37 -17.80 10.06
N SER A 190 1.93 -16.87 9.28
CA SER A 190 2.25 -15.50 9.73
C SER A 190 1.21 -14.43 9.35
N LEU A 191 0.18 -14.79 8.57
CA LEU A 191 -0.84 -13.86 8.08
C LEU A 191 -2.06 -13.78 8.99
N LYS A 192 -1.86 -13.69 10.31
CA LYS A 192 -2.93 -13.35 11.24
C LYS A 192 -3.01 -11.84 11.35
N GLU A 193 -4.12 -11.28 10.92
CA GLU A 193 -4.45 -9.87 11.12
C GLU A 193 -5.65 -9.72 12.05
N PRO A 194 -5.76 -8.57 12.75
CA PRO A 194 -6.97 -8.26 13.48
C PRO A 194 -8.15 -8.20 12.51
N LEU A 195 -9.33 -8.59 12.98
CA LEU A 195 -10.55 -8.53 12.17
C LEU A 195 -10.84 -7.09 11.73
N ILE A 196 -10.53 -6.13 12.60
CA ILE A 196 -10.72 -4.69 12.42
C ILE A 196 -9.57 -3.94 13.09
N ASP A 197 -9.05 -2.91 12.43
CA ASP A 197 -8.11 -1.96 13.01
C ASP A 197 -8.87 -0.81 13.69
N ILE A 198 -8.90 -0.81 15.02
CA ILE A 198 -9.63 0.18 15.81
C ILE A 198 -8.65 1.19 16.42
N PHE A 199 -8.75 2.44 15.98
CA PHE A 199 -7.97 3.55 16.51
C PHE A 199 -8.89 4.53 17.27
N PRO A 200 -9.18 4.29 18.56
CA PRO A 200 -9.98 5.22 19.32
C PRO A 200 -9.21 6.53 19.52
N ALA A 201 -9.89 7.67 19.41
CA ALA A 201 -9.27 8.97 19.68
C ALA A 201 -8.87 9.06 21.16
N VAL A 202 -7.61 8.78 21.49
CA VAL A 202 -7.08 8.90 22.86
C VAL A 202 -6.84 10.36 23.22
N GLY A 203 -7.37 10.78 24.37
CA GLY A 203 -7.20 12.14 24.88
C GLY A 203 -5.91 12.27 25.69
N LYS A 204 -5.79 13.37 26.45
CA LYS A 204 -4.69 13.55 27.41
C LYS A 204 -4.73 12.43 28.46
N PRO A 205 -3.57 11.95 28.95
CA PRO A 205 -3.52 10.98 30.04
C PRO A 205 -4.20 11.54 31.29
N LYS A 206 -5.06 10.73 31.92
CA LYS A 206 -5.75 11.07 33.18
C LYS A 206 -5.31 10.11 34.27
N PHE A 207 -4.98 10.64 35.44
CA PHE A 207 -4.65 9.87 36.63
C PHE A 207 -5.76 10.06 37.68
N LYS A 208 -6.26 8.97 38.25
CA LYS A 208 -7.30 8.99 39.30
C LYS A 208 -6.77 8.22 40.51
N THR A 209 -6.80 8.85 41.68
CA THR A 209 -6.47 8.19 42.94
C THR A 209 -7.60 7.27 43.34
N LEU A 210 -7.28 6.02 43.66
CA LEU A 210 -8.20 5.01 44.15
C LEU A 210 -7.75 4.52 45.51
N LYS A 211 -8.67 3.94 46.29
CA LYS A 211 -8.29 3.22 47.52
C LYS A 211 -7.47 2.00 47.15
N GLU A 212 -6.56 1.60 48.04
CA GLU A 212 -5.63 0.48 47.81
C GLU A 212 -6.34 -0.84 47.49
N ASP A 213 -7.48 -1.10 48.11
CA ASP A 213 -8.26 -2.33 47.88
C ASP A 213 -9.25 -2.23 46.70
N ALA A 214 -9.34 -1.08 46.02
CA ALA A 214 -10.33 -0.87 44.98
C ALA A 214 -9.88 -1.48 43.63
N SER A 215 -10.72 -2.31 43.03
CA SER A 215 -10.47 -2.85 41.68
C SER A 215 -10.85 -1.86 40.58
N PHE A 216 -9.97 -1.70 39.59
CA PHE A 216 -10.18 -0.79 38.46
C PHE A 216 -10.21 -1.55 37.13
N SER A 217 -11.42 -1.72 36.60
CA SER A 217 -11.69 -2.42 35.33
C SER A 217 -11.62 -1.46 34.13
N PRO A 218 -11.35 -1.94 32.90
CA PRO A 218 -11.47 -1.14 31.68
C PRO A 218 -12.83 -0.43 31.49
N LYS A 219 -13.91 -1.00 32.04
CA LYS A 219 -15.23 -0.34 32.05
C LYS A 219 -15.22 0.92 32.92
N ASN A 220 -14.72 0.81 34.15
CA ASN A 220 -14.56 1.94 35.07
C ASN A 220 -13.63 3.01 34.47
N ALA A 221 -12.61 2.60 33.71
CA ALA A 221 -11.73 3.52 32.98
C ALA A 221 -12.47 4.27 31.88
N ALA A 222 -13.32 3.58 31.11
CA ALA A 222 -14.14 4.20 30.08
C ALA A 222 -15.10 5.25 30.67
N ASP A 223 -15.72 4.95 31.81
CA ASP A 223 -16.61 5.88 32.52
C ASP A 223 -15.87 7.15 32.97
N VAL A 224 -14.66 7.01 33.55
CA VAL A 224 -13.81 8.15 33.95
C VAL A 224 -13.37 9.00 32.75
N LEU A 225 -13.24 8.37 31.59
CA LEU A 225 -12.91 9.05 30.33
C LEU A 225 -14.16 9.63 29.64
N GLY A 226 -15.37 9.27 30.06
CA GLY A 226 -16.63 9.62 29.39
C GLY A 226 -16.77 8.94 28.03
N ARG A 227 -16.38 7.67 27.91
CA ARG A 227 -16.30 6.92 26.65
C ARG A 227 -17.01 5.59 26.75
N ILE A 228 -17.31 5.00 25.59
CA ILE A 228 -17.80 3.63 25.49
C ILE A 228 -16.63 2.67 25.80
N PRO A 229 -16.85 1.58 26.55
CA PRO A 229 -15.83 0.55 26.77
C PRO A 229 -15.28 0.01 25.43
N PHE A 230 -13.98 -0.24 25.38
CA PHE A 230 -13.31 -0.66 24.13
C PHE A 230 -13.98 -1.88 23.49
N LYS A 231 -14.28 -2.94 24.26
CA LYS A 231 -14.96 -4.15 23.75
C LYS A 231 -16.31 -3.88 23.08
N ASP A 232 -17.07 -2.90 23.57
CA ASP A 232 -18.37 -2.56 23.02
C ASP A 232 -18.22 -1.72 21.74
N LEU A 233 -17.15 -0.90 21.66
CA LEU A 233 -16.76 -0.25 20.41
C LEU A 233 -16.37 -1.29 19.35
N GLU A 234 -15.56 -2.30 19.69
CA GLU A 234 -15.19 -3.34 18.72
C GLU A 234 -16.43 -4.04 18.16
N ARG A 235 -17.36 -4.43 19.01
CA ARG A 235 -18.62 -5.09 18.59
C ARG A 235 -19.42 -4.22 17.64
N ARG A 236 -19.61 -2.93 17.96
CA ARG A 236 -20.35 -1.99 17.12
C ARG A 236 -19.72 -1.81 15.74
N VAL A 237 -18.38 -1.69 15.67
CA VAL A 237 -17.68 -1.56 14.39
C VAL A 237 -17.77 -2.85 13.58
N ILE A 238 -17.65 -4.01 14.25
CA ILE A 238 -17.84 -5.33 13.62
C ILE A 238 -19.26 -5.51 13.07
N GLU A 239 -20.27 -5.03 13.77
CA GLU A 239 -21.68 -5.08 13.35
C GLU A 239 -21.95 -4.13 12.18
N SER A 240 -21.42 -2.89 12.21
CA SER A 240 -21.60 -1.93 11.12
C SER A 240 -20.98 -2.41 9.81
N GLU A 241 -19.75 -2.94 9.86
CA GLU A 241 -19.07 -3.44 8.64
C GLU A 241 -19.80 -4.64 8.03
N GLN A 242 -20.33 -5.55 8.86
CA GLN A 242 -21.08 -6.71 8.37
C GLN A 242 -22.35 -6.34 7.61
N ALA A 243 -23.04 -5.27 8.03
CA ALA A 243 -24.29 -4.85 7.40
C ALA A 243 -24.10 -4.22 6.02
N GLU A 244 -22.90 -3.72 5.72
CA GLU A 244 -22.60 -2.98 4.49
C GLU A 244 -22.35 -3.88 3.28
N PHE A 245 -21.99 -5.15 3.48
CA PHE A 245 -21.48 -5.97 2.39
C PHE A 245 -22.58 -6.60 1.54
N THR A 246 -22.63 -6.22 0.26
CA THR A 246 -23.35 -6.92 -0.80
C THR A 246 -22.43 -7.10 -2.00
N LEU A 247 -22.51 -8.25 -2.68
CA LEU A 247 -21.73 -8.44 -3.90
C LEU A 247 -22.24 -7.47 -4.99
N PRO A 248 -21.34 -6.84 -5.75
CA PRO A 248 -21.74 -6.10 -6.93
C PRO A 248 -22.36 -7.08 -7.92
N THR A 249 -23.68 -7.08 -8.02
CA THR A 249 -24.38 -7.80 -9.08
C THR A 249 -23.93 -7.18 -10.40
N SER A 250 -23.51 -8.03 -11.34
CA SER A 250 -23.21 -7.59 -12.71
C SER A 250 -24.37 -6.74 -13.19
N SER A 251 -24.04 -5.54 -13.68
CA SER A 251 -24.96 -4.50 -14.08
C SER A 251 -26.12 -5.01 -14.95
N ALA A 252 -27.25 -5.37 -14.33
CA ALA A 252 -28.51 -5.63 -15.02
C ALA A 252 -29.76 -5.67 -14.12
N THR A 253 -29.68 -5.78 -12.79
CA THR A 253 -30.92 -5.89 -11.99
C THR A 253 -30.72 -5.38 -10.57
N LEU A 254 -31.01 -4.10 -10.34
CA LEU A 254 -31.61 -3.52 -9.12
C LEU A 254 -31.74 -1.99 -9.26
N GLU A 255 -32.62 -1.57 -10.15
CA GLU A 255 -33.53 -0.45 -9.90
C GLU A 255 -34.93 -0.91 -10.34
N SER A 256 -35.57 -1.77 -9.54
CA SER A 256 -37.00 -2.03 -9.65
C SER A 256 -37.76 -1.17 -8.64
N SER A 257 -37.64 0.15 -8.77
CA SER A 257 -38.76 1.04 -8.47
C SER A 257 -39.55 1.16 -9.76
N THR A 258 -40.75 0.58 -9.79
CA THR A 258 -41.72 0.63 -10.89
C THR A 258 -41.82 2.03 -11.52
N GLU A 259 -41.24 2.21 -12.71
CA GLU A 259 -41.56 3.35 -13.58
C GLU A 259 -41.87 2.82 -14.98
N ASN A 260 -43.17 2.92 -15.31
CA ASN A 260 -43.74 2.55 -16.59
C ASN A 260 -43.07 3.32 -17.74
N ASN A 261 -42.91 2.63 -18.86
CA ASN A 261 -42.53 3.15 -20.16
C ASN A 261 -43.10 4.55 -20.43
N ASN A 262 -42.24 5.51 -20.76
CA ASN A 262 -42.42 6.34 -21.95
C ASN A 262 -41.14 7.09 -22.33
N LYS A 263 -40.77 6.89 -23.59
CA LYS A 263 -39.72 7.55 -24.37
C LYS A 263 -39.89 9.07 -24.31
N THR A 264 -38.93 9.84 -23.77
CA THR A 264 -38.52 11.21 -24.18
C THR A 264 -37.51 11.85 -23.23
N THR A 265 -36.41 12.38 -23.81
CA THR A 265 -35.51 13.46 -23.33
C THR A 265 -35.04 13.47 -21.87
N LYS A 266 -33.70 13.47 -21.67
CA LYS A 266 -32.99 13.64 -20.38
C LYS A 266 -33.69 14.65 -19.46
N ARG A 267 -34.44 14.17 -18.47
CA ARG A 267 -35.01 14.98 -17.38
C ARG A 267 -34.21 14.69 -16.11
N SER A 268 -33.66 15.73 -15.49
CA SER A 268 -33.07 15.64 -14.16
C SER A 268 -34.15 15.18 -13.17
N LYS A 269 -33.94 14.05 -12.50
CA LYS A 269 -34.83 13.54 -11.46
C LYS A 269 -34.60 14.36 -10.19
N PHE A 270 -35.49 15.30 -9.89
CA PHE A 270 -35.47 16.03 -8.62
C PHE A 270 -35.98 15.09 -7.51
N VAL A 271 -35.12 14.82 -6.53
CA VAL A 271 -35.47 14.05 -5.33
C VAL A 271 -35.58 15.06 -4.18
N ILE A 272 -36.79 15.24 -3.66
CA ILE A 272 -37.04 16.07 -2.47
C ILE A 272 -36.90 15.15 -1.26
N VAL A 273 -35.87 15.39 -0.44
CA VAL A 273 -35.67 14.69 0.84
C VAL A 273 -36.08 15.67 1.95
N ASP A 274 -36.98 15.24 2.83
CA ASP A 274 -37.34 16.02 4.02
C ASP A 274 -36.12 16.13 4.94
N THR A 275 -35.76 17.35 5.32
CA THR A 275 -34.58 17.67 6.15
C THR A 275 -34.97 18.04 7.57
N SER A 276 -36.25 17.90 7.95
CA SER A 276 -36.67 18.13 9.33
C SER A 276 -36.07 17.06 10.26
N SER A 277 -35.13 17.48 11.10
CA SER A 277 -34.53 16.74 12.20
C SER A 277 -34.75 17.52 13.49
#